data_AF-A0A8T8HTL6-F1
#
_entry.id   AF-A0A8T8HTL6-F1
#
_cell.length_a   1.000
_cell.length_b   1.000
_cell.length_c   1.000
_cell.angle_alpha   90.00
_cell.angle_beta   90.00
_cell.angle_gamma   90.00
#
_symmetry.space_group_name_H-M   'P 1'
#
loop_
_entity.id
_entity.type
_entity.pdbx_description
1 polymer ?
#
loop_
_entity_poly.entity_id
_entity_poly.type
_entity_poly.pdbx_seq_one_letter_code
_entity_poly.pdbx_strand_id
1 'polypeptide(L)'
;MAGTQAERRDPATVSDEAGSRDFAVASAEADAHDLAAARARAEARELTAGRPEVREMVVRSLLPPWLSTRYLGSLKASGALMLVGAAGSLVANLGAPWYFHLIDLLLLALGAGTVRSVVGHVSVRRVEATRLRVHGPDECDTLADAGVRITTRPRWREAVAALFDLLVLTLPVVVAVRAWSEGGWPARVAAVLAVGCVIAGSVLIVHSARTAGQWRRDFLAEEGLELPPVRDGWDVLLR
;
A
#
# COMPACT_ATOMS: atom_id res chain seq x y z
N MET A 1 -73.36 17.96 -38.00
CA MET A 1 -72.32 18.89 -37.54
C MET A 1 -72.00 18.58 -36.09
N ALA A 2 -70.86 17.94 -35.83
CA ALA A 2 -70.16 17.94 -34.54
C ALA A 2 -68.75 17.43 -34.83
N GLY A 3 -67.76 18.32 -34.75
CA GLY A 3 -66.37 18.02 -35.07
C GLY A 3 -65.65 17.36 -33.90
N THR A 4 -64.98 16.24 -34.17
CA THR A 4 -64.07 15.58 -33.25
C THR A 4 -62.75 16.36 -33.24
N GLN A 5 -62.47 17.12 -32.19
CA GLN A 5 -61.14 17.71 -31.97
C GLN A 5 -60.18 16.58 -31.60
N ALA A 6 -59.33 16.20 -32.56
CA ALA A 6 -58.14 15.41 -32.28
C ALA A 6 -57.16 16.29 -31.48
N GLU A 7 -57.01 15.96 -30.21
CA GLU A 7 -56.02 16.53 -29.30
C GLU A 7 -54.61 16.25 -29.86
N ARG A 8 -54.07 17.25 -30.56
CA ARG A 8 -52.74 17.23 -31.15
C ARG A 8 -51.73 17.40 -30.02
N ARG A 9 -51.31 16.28 -29.40
CA ARG A 9 -50.18 16.29 -28.46
C ARG A 9 -48.93 16.79 -29.19
N ASP A 10 -48.35 17.87 -28.68
CA ASP A 10 -47.10 18.41 -29.18
C ASP A 10 -45.98 17.36 -29.02
N PRO A 11 -45.24 17.03 -30.10
CA PRO A 11 -44.16 16.03 -30.05
C PRO A 11 -42.95 16.50 -29.21
N ALA A 12 -42.87 17.79 -28.88
CA ALA A 12 -41.81 18.34 -28.03
C ALA A 12 -41.96 17.93 -26.54
N THR A 13 -43.19 17.86 -26.03
CA THR A 13 -43.48 17.47 -24.64
C THR A 13 -43.26 15.99 -24.34
N VAL A 14 -43.34 15.11 -25.34
CA VAL A 14 -43.10 13.67 -25.16
C VAL A 14 -41.59 13.35 -25.11
N SER A 15 -40.76 14.15 -25.76
CA SER A 15 -39.30 13.95 -25.81
C SER A 15 -38.61 14.34 -24.49
N ASP A 16 -39.11 15.36 -23.78
CA ASP A 16 -38.58 15.80 -22.49
C ASP A 16 -38.96 14.84 -21.34
N GLU A 17 -40.19 14.30 -21.34
CA GLU A 17 -40.60 13.30 -20.33
C GLU A 17 -39.86 11.97 -20.49
N ALA A 18 -39.55 11.55 -21.73
CA ALA A 18 -38.78 10.34 -21.99
C ALA A 18 -37.32 10.50 -21.52
N GLY A 19 -36.66 11.60 -21.87
CA GLY A 19 -35.30 11.90 -21.40
C GLY A 19 -35.19 12.08 -19.88
N SER A 20 -36.21 12.67 -19.25
CA SER A 20 -36.28 12.82 -17.78
C SER A 20 -36.50 11.48 -17.07
N ARG A 21 -37.26 10.55 -17.65
CA ARG A 21 -37.46 9.20 -17.09
C ARG A 21 -36.21 8.35 -17.24
N ASP A 22 -35.56 8.38 -18.40
CA ASP A 22 -34.33 7.63 -18.64
C ASP A 22 -33.19 8.11 -17.72
N PHE A 23 -33.09 9.43 -17.48
CA PHE A 23 -32.15 9.99 -16.51
C PHE A 23 -32.48 9.58 -15.06
N ALA A 24 -33.76 9.59 -14.67
CA ALA A 24 -34.19 9.19 -13.32
C ALA A 24 -33.95 7.70 -13.06
N VAL A 25 -34.17 6.84 -14.07
CA VAL A 25 -33.88 5.40 -13.98
C VAL A 25 -32.37 5.18 -13.89
N ALA A 26 -31.56 5.84 -14.72
CA ALA A 26 -30.10 5.73 -14.66
C ALA A 26 -29.54 6.24 -13.32
N SER A 27 -30.09 7.33 -12.77
CA SER A 27 -29.72 7.84 -11.44
C SER A 27 -30.10 6.86 -10.34
N ALA A 28 -31.30 6.28 -10.38
CA ALA A 28 -31.74 5.30 -9.39
C ALA A 28 -30.94 3.98 -9.45
N GLU A 29 -30.55 3.55 -10.65
CA GLU A 29 -29.67 2.40 -10.86
C GLU A 29 -28.27 2.66 -10.31
N ALA A 30 -27.72 3.87 -10.52
CA ALA A 30 -26.43 4.28 -9.95
C ALA A 30 -26.48 4.32 -8.41
N ASP A 31 -27.53 4.92 -7.83
CA ASP A 31 -27.73 4.98 -6.38
C ASP A 31 -27.88 3.57 -5.77
N ALA A 32 -28.60 2.67 -6.45
CA ALA A 32 -28.76 1.28 -6.04
C ALA A 32 -27.43 0.51 -6.08
N HIS A 33 -26.63 0.74 -7.13
CA HIS A 33 -25.29 0.15 -7.27
C HIS A 33 -24.35 0.64 -6.16
N ASP A 34 -24.35 1.94 -5.85
CA ASP A 34 -23.51 2.51 -4.80
C ASP A 34 -23.91 2.00 -3.42
N LEU A 35 -25.20 1.86 -3.16
CA LEU A 35 -25.71 1.28 -1.91
C LEU A 35 -25.32 -0.20 -1.79
N ALA A 36 -25.43 -0.97 -2.87
CA ALA A 36 -25.00 -2.38 -2.91
C ALA A 36 -23.50 -2.51 -2.66
N ALA A 37 -22.69 -1.68 -3.32
CA ALA A 37 -21.24 -1.66 -3.11
C ALA A 37 -20.84 -1.23 -1.69
N ALA A 38 -21.58 -0.30 -1.08
CA ALA A 38 -21.36 0.10 0.32
C ALA A 38 -21.64 -1.05 1.30
N ARG A 39 -22.74 -1.79 1.09
CA ARG A 39 -23.08 -2.98 1.89
C ARG A 39 -22.05 -4.08 1.73
N ALA A 40 -21.69 -4.44 0.50
CA ALA A 40 -20.68 -5.47 0.22
C ALA A 40 -19.32 -5.12 0.86
N ARG A 41 -18.91 -3.83 0.84
CA ARG A 41 -17.70 -3.39 1.55
C ARG A 41 -17.82 -3.49 3.07
N ALA A 42 -18.99 -3.22 3.65
CA ALA A 42 -19.20 -3.34 5.09
C ALA A 42 -19.11 -4.80 5.54
N GLU A 43 -19.77 -5.72 4.83
CA GLU A 43 -19.70 -7.15 5.09
C GLU A 43 -18.27 -7.70 4.93
N ALA A 44 -17.57 -7.31 3.87
CA ALA A 44 -16.19 -7.72 3.66
C ALA A 44 -15.26 -7.24 4.79
N ARG A 45 -15.51 -6.04 5.35
CA ARG A 45 -14.78 -5.56 6.53
C ARG A 45 -15.08 -6.37 7.78
N GLU A 46 -16.34 -6.71 8.01
CA GLU A 46 -16.76 -7.54 9.15
C GLU A 46 -16.14 -8.94 9.07
N LEU A 47 -16.18 -9.58 7.90
CA LEU A 47 -15.56 -10.88 7.67
C LEU A 47 -14.04 -10.82 7.87
N THR A 48 -13.39 -9.77 7.37
CA THR A 48 -11.95 -9.55 7.59
C THR A 48 -11.62 -9.36 9.06
N ALA A 49 -12.46 -8.65 9.81
CA ALA A 49 -12.29 -8.43 11.25
C ALA A 49 -12.51 -9.71 12.07
N GLY A 50 -13.37 -10.62 11.60
CA GLY A 50 -13.64 -11.92 12.22
C GLY A 50 -12.64 -13.02 11.88
N ARG A 51 -11.59 -12.75 11.10
CA ARG A 51 -10.58 -13.76 10.73
C ARG A 51 -9.87 -14.33 11.97
N PRO A 52 -9.57 -15.64 11.99
CA PRO A 52 -8.96 -16.29 13.15
C PRO A 52 -7.59 -15.69 13.47
N GLU A 53 -7.35 -15.40 14.75
CA GLU A 53 -6.06 -14.90 15.22
C GLU A 53 -5.06 -16.06 15.35
N VAL A 54 -4.20 -16.20 14.34
CA VAL A 54 -3.17 -17.26 14.31
C VAL A 54 -1.81 -16.79 14.81
N ARG A 55 -1.73 -15.61 15.47
CA ARG A 55 -0.46 -14.98 15.82
C ARG A 55 0.40 -15.85 16.75
N GLU A 56 -0.25 -16.55 17.68
CA GLU A 56 0.41 -17.48 18.61
C GLU A 56 0.88 -18.77 17.93
N MET A 57 0.28 -19.12 16.77
CA MET A 57 0.66 -20.28 15.97
C MET A 57 1.82 -20.00 15.02
N VAL A 58 2.32 -18.76 14.94
CA VAL A 58 3.43 -18.39 14.06
C VAL A 58 4.75 -18.93 14.62
N VAL A 59 5.03 -20.20 14.34
CA VAL A 59 6.33 -20.81 14.61
C VAL A 59 7.27 -20.52 13.45
N ARG A 60 8.52 -20.14 13.74
CA ARG A 60 9.55 -19.78 12.75
C ARG A 60 9.81 -20.89 11.70
N SER A 61 9.48 -22.14 12.02
CA SER A 61 9.61 -23.32 11.16
C SER A 61 8.48 -23.51 10.15
N LEU A 62 7.33 -22.83 10.31
CA LEU A 62 6.18 -22.99 9.42
C LEU A 62 6.25 -22.14 8.14
N LEU A 63 7.27 -21.29 8.03
CA LEU A 63 7.42 -20.36 6.91
C LEU A 63 8.42 -20.90 5.90
N PRO A 64 8.06 -20.98 4.61
CA PRO A 64 8.97 -21.48 3.60
C PRO A 64 10.25 -20.62 3.55
N PRO A 65 11.44 -21.24 3.50
CA PRO A 65 12.70 -20.50 3.41
C PRO A 65 12.75 -19.55 2.20
N TRP A 66 12.16 -19.97 1.07
CA TRP A 66 12.06 -19.19 -0.17
C TRP A 66 11.30 -17.87 0.04
N LEU A 67 10.28 -17.84 0.88
CA LEU A 67 9.51 -16.62 1.18
C LEU A 67 10.42 -15.59 1.87
N SER A 68 11.29 -16.08 2.76
CA SER A 68 12.21 -15.23 3.50
C SER A 68 13.37 -14.71 2.66
N THR A 69 13.88 -15.49 1.71
CA THR A 69 15.03 -15.13 0.89
C THR A 69 14.61 -14.31 -0.33
N ARG A 70 13.58 -14.74 -1.05
CA ARG A 70 13.13 -14.12 -2.31
C ARG A 70 12.35 -12.83 -2.10
N TYR A 71 11.51 -12.77 -1.06
CA TYR A 71 10.57 -11.65 -0.87
C TYR A 71 10.88 -10.76 0.34
N LEU A 72 11.57 -11.26 1.36
CA LEU A 72 11.91 -10.49 2.56
C LEU A 72 13.39 -10.02 2.57
N GLY A 73 14.23 -10.54 1.68
CA GLY A 73 15.65 -10.14 1.59
C GLY A 73 15.84 -8.68 1.20
N SER A 74 15.12 -8.20 0.18
CA SER A 74 15.18 -6.81 -0.28
C SER A 74 14.70 -5.80 0.78
N LEU A 75 13.64 -6.15 1.52
CA LEU A 75 13.13 -5.34 2.64
C LEU A 75 14.14 -5.25 3.79
N LYS A 76 14.81 -6.35 4.15
CA LYS A 76 15.84 -6.30 5.19
C LYS A 76 17.05 -5.50 4.75
N ALA A 77 17.49 -5.70 3.50
CA ALA A 77 18.59 -4.95 2.92
C ALA A 77 18.28 -3.45 2.84
N SER A 78 17.05 -3.05 2.51
CA SER A 78 16.67 -1.64 2.51
C SER A 78 16.76 -1.01 3.89
N GLY A 79 16.21 -1.67 4.93
CA GLY A 79 16.30 -1.18 6.31
C GLY A 79 17.76 -1.05 6.78
N ALA A 80 18.60 -2.04 6.46
CA ALA A 80 20.02 -2.00 6.79
C ALA A 80 20.75 -0.85 6.08
N LEU A 81 20.52 -0.68 4.77
CA LEU A 81 21.11 0.40 3.99
C LEU A 81 20.68 1.77 4.50
N MET A 82 19.42 1.97 4.89
CA MET A 82 18.97 3.25 5.46
C MET A 82 19.69 3.58 6.77
N LEU A 83 19.95 2.58 7.63
CA LEU A 83 20.73 2.77 8.86
C LEU A 83 22.22 3.05 8.57
N VAL A 84 22.82 2.35 7.60
CA VAL A 84 24.19 2.62 7.16
C VAL A 84 24.29 4.03 6.56
N GLY A 85 23.27 4.47 5.82
CA GLY A 85 23.19 5.84 5.29
C GLY A 85 23.12 6.89 6.39
N ALA A 86 22.32 6.65 7.44
CA ALA A 86 22.27 7.51 8.62
C ALA A 86 23.62 7.58 9.36
N ALA A 87 24.30 6.43 9.53
CA ALA A 87 25.64 6.41 10.11
C ALA A 87 26.66 7.16 9.24
N GLY A 88 26.57 7.02 7.91
CA GLY A 88 27.39 7.76 6.96
C GLY A 88 27.17 9.28 7.07
N SER A 89 25.93 9.72 7.29
CA SER A 89 25.61 11.13 7.54
C SER A 89 26.29 11.65 8.80
N LEU A 90 26.23 10.90 9.90
CA LEU A 90 26.88 11.26 11.15
C LEU A 90 28.39 11.45 10.97
N VAL A 91 29.04 10.55 10.22
CA VAL A 91 30.47 10.66 9.88
C VAL A 91 30.74 11.88 8.99
N ALA A 92 29.89 12.14 8.00
CA ALA A 92 30.00 13.30 7.11
C ALA A 92 29.86 14.64 7.85
N ASN A 93 29.14 14.64 8.98
CA ASN A 93 28.89 15.80 9.81
C ASN A 93 29.79 15.88 11.06
N LEU A 94 30.89 15.12 11.14
CA LEU A 94 31.84 15.27 12.25
C LEU A 94 32.41 16.70 12.28
N GLY A 95 32.32 17.35 13.44
CA GLY A 95 32.77 18.74 13.62
C GLY A 95 31.81 19.80 13.09
N ALA A 96 30.56 19.43 12.79
CA ALA A 96 29.52 20.37 12.41
C ALA A 96 29.01 21.25 13.56
N PRO A 97 28.41 22.41 13.22
CA PRO A 97 27.43 23.03 14.09
C PRO A 97 26.30 22.07 14.47
N TRP A 98 25.78 22.23 15.69
CA TRP A 98 24.81 21.32 16.31
C TRP A 98 23.55 21.07 15.46
N TYR A 99 23.11 22.03 14.65
CA TYR A 99 21.90 21.91 13.85
C TYR A 99 22.03 20.90 12.69
N PHE A 100 23.25 20.57 12.23
CA PHE A 100 23.43 19.47 11.26
C PHE A 100 23.24 18.10 11.92
N HIS A 101 23.44 17.98 13.23
CA HIS A 101 23.14 16.73 13.94
C HIS A 101 21.64 16.47 14.07
N LEU A 102 20.78 17.49 13.92
CA LEU A 102 19.34 17.27 13.76
C LEU A 102 19.05 16.49 12.47
N ILE A 103 19.81 16.74 11.39
CA ILE A 103 19.67 15.99 10.12
C ILE A 103 20.09 14.54 10.31
N ASP A 104 21.18 14.30 11.04
CA ASP A 104 21.65 12.95 11.38
C ASP A 104 20.58 12.19 12.19
N LEU A 105 19.98 12.85 13.19
CA LEU A 105 18.90 12.28 13.99
C LEU A 105 17.64 11.98 13.16
N LEU A 106 17.28 12.87 12.22
CA LEU A 106 16.16 12.64 11.32
C LEU A 106 16.42 11.45 10.38
N LEU A 107 17.61 11.35 9.79
CA LEU A 107 18.00 10.20 8.96
C LEU A 107 18.02 8.90 9.76
N LEU A 108 18.49 8.94 11.01
CA LEU A 108 18.44 7.78 11.90
C LEU A 108 17.00 7.38 12.21
N ALA A 109 16.12 8.35 12.49
CA ALA A 109 14.71 8.10 12.72
C ALA A 109 14.02 7.51 11.48
N LEU A 110 14.35 7.99 10.27
CA LEU A 110 13.87 7.44 9.00
C LEU A 110 14.36 6.00 8.80
N GLY A 111 15.64 5.73 9.06
CA GLY A 111 16.22 4.39 9.00
C GLY A 111 15.56 3.42 9.99
N ALA A 112 15.40 3.83 11.25
CA ALA A 112 14.72 3.06 12.28
C ALA A 112 13.24 2.82 11.93
N GLY A 113 12.54 3.84 11.42
CA GLY A 113 11.17 3.73 10.93
C GLY A 113 11.04 2.73 9.79
N THR A 114 12.01 2.72 8.86
CA THR A 114 12.08 1.75 7.76
C THR A 114 12.25 0.32 8.32
N VAL A 115 13.18 0.11 9.25
CA VAL A 115 13.37 -1.20 9.89
C VAL A 115 12.11 -1.66 10.62
N ARG A 116 11.47 -0.78 11.38
CA ARG A 116 10.19 -1.09 12.05
C ARG A 116 9.11 -1.48 11.05
N SER A 117 9.00 -0.77 9.93
CA SER A 117 8.06 -1.09 8.86
C SER A 117 8.35 -2.46 8.25
N VAL A 118 9.62 -2.76 7.96
CA VAL A 118 10.07 -4.07 7.47
C VAL A 118 9.69 -5.19 8.44
N VAL A 119 9.96 -5.03 9.74
CA VAL A 119 9.58 -6.00 10.77
C VAL A 119 8.06 -6.19 10.81
N GLY A 120 7.29 -5.11 10.69
CA GLY A 120 5.83 -5.16 10.59
C GLY A 120 5.35 -5.95 9.37
N HIS A 121 5.87 -5.64 8.18
CA HIS A 121 5.54 -6.36 6.95
C HIS A 121 5.92 -7.84 7.00
N VAL A 122 7.08 -8.17 7.57
CA VAL A 122 7.48 -9.55 7.82
C VAL A 122 6.48 -10.21 8.75
N SER A 123 6.15 -9.61 9.89
CA SER A 123 5.20 -10.18 10.85
C SER A 123 3.83 -10.43 10.24
N VAL A 124 3.29 -9.46 9.50
CA VAL A 124 1.97 -9.58 8.85
C VAL A 124 1.97 -10.71 7.83
N ARG A 125 2.95 -10.76 6.93
CA ARG A 125 3.04 -11.83 5.91
C ARG A 125 3.20 -13.21 6.53
N ARG A 126 3.88 -13.30 7.68
CA ARG A 126 4.02 -14.57 8.41
C ARG A 126 2.68 -15.04 8.98
N VAL A 127 1.95 -14.15 9.64
CA VAL A 127 0.60 -14.44 10.16
C VAL A 127 -0.32 -14.83 9.01
N GLU A 128 -0.27 -14.10 7.89
CA GLU A 128 -1.10 -14.38 6.71
C GLU A 128 -0.79 -15.76 6.09
N ALA A 129 0.48 -16.10 5.92
CA ALA A 129 0.90 -17.41 5.42
C ALA A 129 0.47 -18.55 6.36
N THR A 130 0.64 -18.38 7.67
CA THR A 130 0.16 -19.36 8.66
C THR A 130 -1.36 -19.51 8.60
N ARG A 131 -2.11 -18.41 8.49
CA ARG A 131 -3.57 -18.45 8.36
C ARG A 131 -3.97 -19.22 7.10
N LEU A 132 -3.39 -18.90 5.94
CA LEU A 132 -3.69 -19.56 4.67
C LEU A 132 -3.43 -21.07 4.74
N ARG A 133 -2.37 -21.48 5.44
CA ARG A 133 -2.02 -22.90 5.59
C ARG A 133 -2.96 -23.65 6.55
N VAL A 134 -3.39 -23.01 7.63
CA VAL A 134 -4.20 -23.67 8.68
C VAL A 134 -5.70 -23.63 8.35
N HIS A 135 -6.18 -22.51 7.84
CA HIS A 135 -7.60 -22.24 7.63
C HIS A 135 -8.01 -22.13 6.16
N GLY A 136 -7.04 -22.14 5.23
CA GLY A 136 -7.28 -21.92 3.82
C GLY A 136 -7.48 -20.44 3.46
N PRO A 137 -7.54 -20.13 2.16
CA PRO A 137 -7.99 -18.84 1.66
C PRO A 137 -9.50 -18.64 1.86
N ASP A 138 -9.92 -17.39 2.01
CA ASP A 138 -11.33 -16.98 2.11
C ASP A 138 -11.76 -16.05 0.95
N GLU A 139 -13.05 -15.70 0.87
CA GLU A 139 -13.61 -14.89 -0.23
C GLU A 139 -13.03 -13.46 -0.25
N CYS A 140 -12.58 -12.96 0.90
CA CYS A 140 -11.88 -11.68 1.01
C CYS A 140 -10.48 -11.75 0.38
N ASP A 141 -9.84 -12.92 0.34
CA ASP A 141 -8.57 -13.10 -0.37
C ASP A 141 -8.76 -13.05 -1.88
N THR A 142 -9.90 -13.54 -2.39
CA THR A 142 -10.29 -13.41 -3.81
C THR A 142 -10.51 -11.96 -4.20
N LEU A 143 -11.23 -11.17 -3.37
CA LEU A 143 -11.37 -9.73 -3.58
C LEU A 143 -10.00 -9.02 -3.56
N ALA A 144 -9.12 -9.40 -2.64
CA ALA A 144 -7.79 -8.81 -2.54
C ALA A 144 -6.88 -9.15 -3.73
N ASP A 145 -7.04 -10.34 -4.34
CA ASP A 145 -6.33 -10.73 -5.57
C ASP A 145 -6.85 -9.96 -6.80
N ALA A 146 -8.16 -9.71 -6.86
CA ALA A 146 -8.79 -8.83 -7.86
C ALA A 146 -8.43 -7.34 -7.72
N GLY A 147 -7.66 -6.96 -6.68
CA GLY A 147 -7.21 -5.59 -6.45
C GLY A 147 -8.21 -4.71 -5.69
N VAL A 148 -9.31 -5.28 -5.21
CA VAL A 148 -10.33 -4.56 -4.44
C VAL A 148 -9.78 -4.17 -3.07
N ARG A 149 -9.75 -2.87 -2.79
CA ARG A 149 -9.31 -2.34 -1.49
C ARG A 149 -10.51 -2.19 -0.55
N ILE A 150 -10.65 -3.16 0.36
CA ILE A 150 -11.71 -3.18 1.37
C ILE A 150 -11.48 -2.10 2.47
N THR A 151 -10.21 -1.77 2.73
CA THR A 151 -9.81 -0.77 3.72
C THR A 151 -9.40 0.57 3.08
N THR A 152 -10.08 1.64 3.49
CA THR A 152 -9.70 3.02 3.17
C THR A 152 -8.64 3.48 4.16
N ARG A 153 -7.47 3.92 3.67
CA ARG A 153 -6.48 4.58 4.53
C ARG A 153 -6.95 6.00 4.82
N PRO A 154 -6.79 6.52 6.05
CA PRO A 154 -7.13 7.90 6.34
C PRO A 154 -6.15 8.84 5.60
N ARG A 155 -6.67 9.95 5.05
CA ARG A 155 -5.93 10.91 4.20
C ARG A 155 -4.66 11.46 4.85
N TRP A 156 -4.63 11.62 6.17
CA TRP A 156 -3.42 12.08 6.86
C TRP A 156 -2.22 11.15 6.65
N ARG A 157 -2.45 9.84 6.43
CA ARG A 157 -1.36 8.89 6.15
C ARG A 157 -0.72 9.14 4.78
N GLU A 158 -1.47 9.67 3.82
CA GLU A 158 -0.94 10.06 2.52
C GLU A 158 -0.05 11.29 2.67
N ALA A 159 -0.50 12.28 3.45
CA ALA A 159 0.32 13.46 3.76
C ALA A 159 1.61 13.08 4.50
N VAL A 160 1.54 12.19 5.49
CA VAL A 160 2.72 11.69 6.21
C VAL A 160 3.66 10.91 5.28
N ALA A 161 3.11 10.11 4.36
CA ALA A 161 3.92 9.39 3.37
C ALA A 161 4.64 10.36 2.41
N ALA A 162 3.93 11.36 1.90
CA ALA A 162 4.53 12.38 1.03
C ALA A 162 5.63 13.18 1.75
N LEU A 163 5.41 13.53 3.02
CA LEU A 163 6.44 14.18 3.85
C LEU A 163 7.65 13.28 4.06
N PHE A 164 7.43 11.99 4.32
CA PHE A 164 8.52 11.01 4.44
C PHE A 164 9.33 10.92 3.14
N ASP A 165 8.67 10.80 1.99
CA ASP A 165 9.32 10.73 0.68
C ASP A 165 10.14 11.99 0.39
N LEU A 166 9.60 13.16 0.73
CA LEU A 166 10.30 14.43 0.62
C LEU A 166 11.57 14.45 1.49
N LEU A 167 11.46 14.06 2.77
CA LEU A 167 12.60 14.04 3.69
C LEU A 167 13.69 13.06 3.27
N VAL A 168 13.31 11.88 2.77
CA VAL A 168 14.24 10.88 2.26
C VAL A 168 15.05 11.42 1.08
N LEU A 169 14.46 12.28 0.25
CA LEU A 169 15.15 12.93 -0.87
C LEU A 169 15.99 14.14 -0.43
N THR A 170 15.47 14.99 0.44
CA THR A 170 16.10 16.28 0.77
C THR A 170 17.24 16.15 1.76
N LEU A 171 17.10 15.32 2.80
CA LEU A 171 18.10 15.25 3.89
C LEU A 171 19.49 14.78 3.40
N PRO A 172 19.62 13.72 2.57
CA PRO A 172 20.92 13.31 2.04
C PRO A 172 21.57 14.37 1.15
N VAL A 173 20.77 15.17 0.42
CA VAL A 173 21.27 16.27 -0.40
C VAL A 173 21.86 17.36 0.47
N VAL A 174 21.21 17.72 1.59
CA VAL A 174 21.75 18.71 2.53
C VAL A 174 23.10 18.25 3.12
N VAL A 175 23.20 16.96 3.48
CA VAL A 175 24.45 16.35 3.96
C VAL A 175 25.54 16.44 2.87
N ALA A 176 25.20 16.10 1.64
CA ALA A 176 26.14 16.14 0.51
C ALA A 176 26.63 17.56 0.20
N VAL A 177 25.72 18.54 0.14
CA VAL A 177 26.05 19.95 -0.12
C VAL A 177 27.04 20.46 0.93
N ARG A 178 26.75 20.23 2.21
CA ARG A 178 27.64 20.61 3.31
C ARG A 178 29.00 19.92 3.19
N ALA A 179 29.00 18.60 2.97
CA ALA A 179 30.24 17.84 2.91
C ALA A 179 31.13 18.31 1.74
N TRP A 180 30.53 18.81 0.66
CA TRP A 180 31.25 19.39 -0.46
C TRP A 180 31.78 20.79 -0.19
N SER A 181 30.98 21.65 0.47
CA SER A 181 31.35 23.04 0.74
C SER A 181 32.40 23.18 1.83
N GLU A 182 32.26 22.43 2.93
CA GLU A 182 33.02 22.63 4.17
C GLU A 182 33.76 21.37 4.63
N GLY A 183 33.45 20.22 4.03
CA GLY A 183 34.03 18.94 4.43
C GLY A 183 35.37 18.62 3.77
N GLY A 184 36.25 17.97 4.55
CA GLY A 184 37.44 17.30 4.02
C GLY A 184 37.11 16.04 3.22
N TRP A 185 38.13 15.41 2.63
CA TRP A 185 37.96 14.19 1.84
C TRP A 185 37.17 13.07 2.55
N PRO A 186 37.32 12.80 3.86
CA PRO A 186 36.58 11.71 4.51
C PRO A 186 35.08 12.02 4.59
N ALA A 187 34.73 13.28 4.88
CA ALA A 187 33.35 13.73 4.94
C ALA A 187 32.66 13.62 3.57
N ARG A 188 33.41 13.92 2.50
CA ARG A 188 32.94 13.79 1.12
C ARG A 188 32.63 12.32 0.77
N VAL A 189 33.56 11.41 1.06
CA VAL A 189 33.34 9.97 0.83
C VAL A 189 32.15 9.46 1.65
N ALA A 190 32.06 9.85 2.93
CA ALA A 190 30.95 9.47 3.80
C ALA A 190 29.60 9.98 3.27
N ALA A 191 29.53 11.21 2.77
CA ALA A 191 28.31 11.76 2.17
C ALA A 191 27.88 11.03 0.89
N VAL A 192 28.82 10.67 0.01
CA VAL A 192 28.52 9.87 -1.20
C VAL A 192 27.97 8.50 -0.81
N LEU A 193 28.60 7.83 0.18
CA LEU A 193 28.12 6.56 0.70
C LEU A 193 26.72 6.70 1.32
N ALA A 194 26.48 7.77 2.08
CA ALA A 194 25.18 8.03 2.70
C ALA A 194 24.08 8.19 1.65
N VAL A 195 24.29 9.03 0.63
CA VAL A 195 23.36 9.23 -0.49
C VAL A 195 23.14 7.92 -1.25
N GLY A 196 24.23 7.21 -1.58
CA GLY A 196 24.17 5.92 -2.29
C GLY A 196 23.35 4.88 -1.52
N CYS A 197 23.52 4.80 -0.20
CA CYS A 197 22.75 3.89 0.66
C CYS A 197 21.26 4.26 0.69
N VAL A 198 20.91 5.55 0.78
CA VAL A 198 19.51 5.99 0.78
C VAL A 198 18.84 5.71 -0.57
N ILE A 199 19.52 5.97 -1.69
CA ILE A 199 19.02 5.65 -3.03
C ILE A 199 18.83 4.14 -3.18
N ALA A 200 19.85 3.34 -2.86
CA ALA A 200 19.77 1.88 -2.96
C ALA A 200 18.68 1.29 -2.05
N GLY A 201 18.55 1.79 -0.81
CA GLY A 201 17.49 1.41 0.10
C GLY A 201 16.10 1.73 -0.45
N SER A 202 15.92 2.91 -1.04
CA SER A 202 14.67 3.34 -1.67
C SER A 202 14.30 2.47 -2.87
N VAL A 203 15.27 2.16 -3.74
CA VAL A 203 15.07 1.27 -4.89
C VAL A 203 14.62 -0.12 -4.44
N LEU A 204 15.23 -0.66 -3.38
CA LEU A 204 14.83 -1.96 -2.83
C LEU A 204 13.42 -1.94 -2.23
N ILE A 205 13.01 -0.82 -1.60
CA ILE A 205 11.62 -0.65 -1.12
C ILE A 205 10.66 -0.68 -2.30
N VAL A 206 10.91 0.10 -3.35
CA VAL A 206 10.06 0.13 -4.56
C VAL A 206 9.99 -1.25 -5.22
N HIS A 207 11.14 -1.92 -5.34
CA HIS A 207 11.18 -3.29 -5.86
C HIS A 207 10.35 -4.24 -5.01
N SER A 208 10.48 -4.18 -3.68
CA SER A 208 9.70 -5.01 -2.77
C SER A 208 8.20 -4.73 -2.79
N ALA A 209 7.80 -3.49 -3.07
CA ALA A 209 6.40 -3.09 -3.21
C ALA A 209 5.80 -3.66 -4.50
N ARG A 210 6.56 -3.67 -5.60
CA ARG A 210 6.14 -4.28 -6.88
C ARG A 210 5.98 -5.79 -6.77
N THR A 211 6.84 -6.45 -5.99
CA THR A 211 6.79 -7.90 -5.76
C THR A 211 5.89 -8.30 -4.59
N ALA A 212 5.30 -7.34 -3.87
CA ALA A 212 4.46 -7.61 -2.70
C ALA A 212 3.15 -8.36 -3.01
N GLY A 213 2.64 -8.28 -4.24
CA GLY A 213 1.47 -9.07 -4.67
C GLY A 213 1.81 -10.46 -5.21
N GLN A 214 3.10 -10.71 -5.51
CA GLN A 214 3.54 -11.97 -6.12
C GLN A 214 3.72 -13.08 -5.09
N TRP A 215 4.23 -12.75 -3.89
CA TRP A 215 4.49 -13.78 -2.87
C TRP A 215 3.25 -14.59 -2.50
N ARG A 216 2.07 -13.94 -2.46
CA ARG A 216 0.82 -14.62 -2.09
C ARG A 216 0.36 -15.58 -3.18
N ARG A 217 0.48 -15.18 -4.44
CA ARG A 217 0.18 -16.06 -5.59
C ARG A 217 1.13 -17.24 -5.64
N ASP A 218 2.43 -17.01 -5.46
CA ASP A 218 3.43 -18.07 -5.36
C ASP A 218 3.14 -19.01 -4.17
N PHE A 219 2.74 -18.46 -3.03
CA PHE A 219 2.41 -19.25 -1.84
C PHE A 219 1.20 -20.15 -2.05
N LEU A 220 0.13 -19.61 -2.63
CA LEU A 220 -1.07 -20.39 -2.97
C LEU A 220 -0.75 -21.51 -3.97
N ALA A 221 0.04 -21.20 -5.00
CA ALA A 221 0.45 -22.20 -6.00
C ALA A 221 1.30 -23.32 -5.39
N GLU A 222 2.27 -22.98 -4.53
CA GLU A 222 3.19 -23.96 -3.93
C GLU A 222 2.50 -24.85 -2.90
N GLU A 223 1.54 -24.31 -2.12
CA GLU A 223 0.76 -25.07 -1.14
C GLU A 223 -0.49 -25.74 -1.76
N GLY A 224 -0.71 -25.59 -3.07
CA GLY A 224 -1.86 -26.18 -3.78
C GLY A 224 -3.21 -25.64 -3.31
N LEU A 225 -3.26 -24.37 -2.90
CA LEU A 225 -4.45 -23.71 -2.38
C LEU A 225 -5.15 -22.93 -3.50
N GLU A 226 -6.45 -23.20 -3.69
CA GLU A 226 -7.28 -22.47 -4.64
C GLU A 226 -8.09 -21.37 -3.94
N LEU A 227 -8.22 -20.22 -4.60
CA LEU A 227 -9.07 -19.14 -4.10
C LEU A 227 -10.55 -19.54 -4.24
N PRO A 228 -11.36 -19.36 -3.19
CA PRO A 228 -12.79 -19.62 -3.29
C PRO A 228 -13.47 -18.61 -4.22
N PRO A 229 -14.64 -18.93 -4.78
CA PRO A 229 -15.42 -17.97 -5.55
C PRO A 229 -15.80 -16.76 -4.69
N VAL A 230 -16.00 -15.62 -5.34
CA VAL A 230 -16.50 -14.42 -4.64
C VAL A 230 -17.93 -14.68 -4.17
N ARG A 231 -18.25 -14.20 -2.96
CA ARG A 231 -19.57 -14.34 -2.35
C ARG A 231 -20.64 -13.66 -3.19
N ASP A 232 -21.82 -14.27 -3.26
CA ASP A 232 -22.99 -13.67 -3.90
C ASP A 232 -23.24 -12.24 -3.39
N GLY A 233 -23.38 -11.30 -4.32
CA GLY A 233 -23.56 -9.87 -4.01
C GLY A 233 -22.27 -9.07 -3.89
N TRP A 234 -21.09 -9.70 -3.86
CA TRP A 234 -19.80 -9.00 -3.88
C TRP A 234 -19.25 -8.80 -5.30
N ASP A 235 -19.89 -9.36 -6.34
CA ASP A 235 -19.53 -9.11 -7.74
C ASP A 235 -19.56 -7.63 -8.12
N VAL A 236 -20.41 -6.85 -7.43
CA VAL A 236 -20.48 -5.39 -7.54
C VAL A 236 -19.15 -4.70 -7.20
N LEU A 237 -18.29 -5.36 -6.43
CA LEU A 237 -16.96 -4.85 -6.06
C LEU A 237 -15.89 -5.16 -7.11
N LEU A 238 -16.17 -6.08 -8.03
CA LEU A 238 -15.27 -6.48 -9.11
C LEU A 238 -15.48 -5.68 -10.40
N ARG A 239 -16.60 -4.96 -10.52
CA ARG A 239 -16.97 -4.11 -11.65
C ARG A 239 -16.46 -2.69 -11.46
#